data_AF-A0A350NQ66-F1
#
_entry.id   AF-A0A350NQ66-F1
#
_cell.length_a   1.000
_cell.length_b   1.000
_cell.length_c   1.000
_cell.angle_alpha   90.00
_cell.angle_beta   90.00
_cell.angle_gamma   90.00
#
_symmetry.space_group_name_H-M   'P 1'
#
loop_
_entity.id
_entity.type
_entity.pdbx_description
1 polymer ?
#
loop_
_entity_poly.entity_id
_entity_poly.type
_entity_poly.pdbx_seq_one_letter_code
_entity_poly.pdbx_strand_id
1 'polypeptide(L)'
;MALFFNQPSRLNTQKRILALALLICVAATALGFRLFKIQLLDGNGYGRAALRQRTQGVAWGFARGDFLDAKGQPLTGRGGVWKAVLFPNTEGFGKLTVPILSGLADVNAAWLQTAIAEGRPIKMPYAFDDASRLALENMRLPGLVFAEEPRRYGEPLAVHVIGYLAGDAGIAGLEYQLDAELSGKGSSRLAATVDAAARPISGLGIRHQEAAPDNAGWDVVLTIDRDLQEIVEHAMDVKGIRGAIVAVDPRNGDVLAMASRPQFDPENAGLYLQSEHAPFINRAISAYFPGSVFKIAIAVAALENGICAPESRFVDSGSI
;
A
#
# COMPACT_ATOMS: atom_id res chain seq x y z
N MET A 1 -2.54 -76.22 -60.12
CA MET A 1 -2.30 -74.77 -60.30
C MET A 1 -2.02 -74.18 -58.92
N ALA A 2 -0.76 -74.23 -58.48
CA ALA A 2 -0.36 -73.92 -57.10
C ALA A 2 0.01 -72.43 -56.98
N LEU A 3 -0.64 -71.74 -56.05
CA LEU A 3 -0.44 -70.33 -55.70
C LEU A 3 0.90 -70.15 -54.98
N PHE A 4 1.83 -69.44 -55.60
CA PHE A 4 3.07 -68.99 -54.96
C PHE A 4 2.78 -67.84 -54.00
N PHE A 5 2.85 -68.11 -52.69
CA PHE A 5 2.92 -67.08 -51.66
C PHE A 5 4.33 -66.46 -51.67
N ASN A 6 4.42 -65.20 -52.10
CA ASN A 6 5.62 -64.38 -52.05
C ASN A 6 5.94 -64.04 -50.57
N GLN A 7 6.87 -64.77 -49.94
CA GLN A 7 7.33 -64.43 -48.59
C GLN A 7 8.27 -63.22 -48.63
N PRO A 8 8.01 -62.13 -47.89
CA PRO A 8 8.89 -60.97 -47.87
C PRO A 8 10.27 -61.34 -47.29
N SER A 9 11.34 -60.90 -47.97
CA SER A 9 12.72 -61.18 -47.59
C SER A 9 13.04 -60.66 -46.18
N ARG A 10 13.66 -61.49 -45.33
CA ARG A 10 14.01 -61.18 -43.93
C ARG A 10 14.75 -59.84 -43.76
N LEU A 11 15.54 -59.43 -44.76
CA LEU A 11 16.28 -58.16 -44.79
C LEU A 11 15.37 -56.92 -44.86
N ASN A 12 14.26 -56.98 -45.59
CA ASN A 12 13.30 -55.86 -45.65
C ASN A 12 12.52 -55.71 -44.34
N THR A 13 12.23 -56.82 -43.66
CA THR A 13 11.58 -56.82 -42.34
C THR A 13 12.51 -56.22 -41.28
N GLN A 14 13.80 -56.55 -41.28
CA GLN A 14 14.78 -55.98 -40.34
C GLN A 14 14.99 -54.47 -40.52
N LYS A 15 15.09 -53.99 -41.77
CA LYS A 15 15.20 -52.55 -42.06
C LYS A 15 13.97 -51.76 -41.60
N ARG A 16 12.76 -52.32 -41.77
CA ARG A 16 11.51 -51.71 -41.30
C ARG A 16 11.44 -51.65 -39.77
N ILE A 17 11.87 -52.71 -39.09
CA ILE A 17 11.94 -52.75 -37.62
C ILE A 17 12.94 -51.72 -37.10
N LEU A 18 14.12 -51.59 -37.70
CA LEU A 18 15.12 -50.58 -37.34
C LEU A 18 14.63 -49.15 -37.57
N ALA A 19 13.95 -48.90 -38.70
CA ALA A 19 13.35 -47.59 -38.97
C ALA A 19 12.26 -47.24 -37.96
N LEU A 20 11.41 -48.21 -37.59
CA LEU A 20 10.37 -48.02 -36.56
C LEU A 20 11.01 -47.76 -35.18
N ALA A 21 12.04 -48.52 -34.81
CA ALA A 21 12.75 -48.36 -33.54
C ALA A 21 13.44 -46.99 -33.46
N LEU A 22 14.05 -46.53 -34.56
CA LEU A 22 14.65 -45.19 -34.65
C LEU A 22 13.59 -44.10 -34.50
N LEU A 23 12.45 -44.23 -35.18
CA LEU A 23 11.33 -43.29 -35.08
C LEU A 23 10.78 -43.22 -33.65
N ILE A 24 10.63 -44.36 -32.98
CA ILE A 24 10.23 -44.43 -31.56
C ILE A 24 11.29 -43.76 -30.66
N CYS A 25 12.59 -43.99 -30.89
CA CYS A 25 13.66 -43.36 -30.12
C CYS A 25 13.66 -41.83 -30.29
N VAL A 26 13.49 -41.35 -31.53
CA VAL A 26 13.41 -39.91 -31.81
C VAL A 26 12.17 -39.31 -31.13
N ALA A 27 11.01 -39.96 -31.21
CA ALA A 27 9.79 -39.53 -30.53
C ALA A 27 9.95 -39.50 -29.01
N ALA A 28 10.56 -40.54 -28.41
CA ALA A 28 10.83 -40.61 -26.98
C ALA A 28 11.79 -39.53 -26.52
N THR A 29 12.82 -39.22 -27.33
CA THR A 29 13.79 -38.16 -27.04
C THR A 29 13.14 -36.78 -27.14
N ALA A 30 12.27 -36.55 -28.13
CA ALA A 30 11.49 -35.33 -28.26
C ALA A 30 10.52 -35.12 -27.07
N LEU A 31 9.85 -36.19 -26.62
CA LEU A 31 9.02 -36.17 -25.42
C LEU A 31 9.84 -35.92 -24.15
N GLY A 32 11.01 -36.55 -24.03
CA GLY A 32 11.94 -36.35 -22.92
C GLY A 32 12.44 -34.90 -22.84
N PHE A 33 12.80 -34.31 -23.98
CA PHE A 33 13.17 -32.89 -24.06
C PHE A 33 11.99 -31.97 -23.73
N ARG A 34 10.78 -32.31 -24.19
CA ARG A 34 9.57 -31.56 -23.83
C ARG A 34 9.30 -31.61 -22.33
N LEU A 35 9.48 -32.76 -21.70
CA LEU A 35 9.35 -32.93 -20.25
C LEU A 35 10.42 -32.12 -19.50
N PHE A 36 11.68 -32.21 -19.94
CA PHE A 36 12.80 -31.42 -19.40
C PHE A 36 12.50 -29.92 -19.45
N LYS A 37 11.99 -29.42 -20.58
CA LYS A 37 11.59 -28.02 -20.71
C LYS A 37 10.51 -27.66 -19.68
N ILE A 38 9.45 -28.46 -19.57
CA ILE A 38 8.34 -28.19 -18.64
C ILE A 38 8.80 -28.23 -17.19
N GLN A 39 9.68 -29.17 -16.82
CA GLN A 39 10.08 -29.38 -15.43
C GLN A 39 11.23 -28.46 -14.97
N LEU A 40 12.26 -28.27 -15.80
CA LEU A 40 13.44 -27.48 -15.40
C LEU A 40 13.42 -26.03 -15.87
N LEU A 41 12.91 -25.75 -17.07
CA LEU A 41 12.89 -24.38 -17.59
C LEU A 41 11.62 -23.64 -17.15
N ASP A 42 10.46 -24.26 -17.36
CA ASP A 42 9.15 -23.66 -17.08
C ASP A 42 8.57 -24.06 -15.71
N GLY A 43 9.26 -24.95 -14.97
CA GLY A 43 8.75 -25.55 -13.74
C GLY A 43 8.42 -24.52 -12.66
N ASN A 44 9.24 -23.48 -12.54
CA ASN A 44 8.97 -22.36 -11.63
C ASN A 44 7.69 -21.58 -12.00
N GLY A 45 7.37 -21.48 -13.30
CA GLY A 45 6.15 -20.84 -13.78
C GLY A 45 4.90 -21.66 -13.48
N TYR A 46 4.94 -22.96 -13.78
CA TYR A 46 3.83 -23.88 -13.49
C TYR A 46 3.62 -24.10 -11.99
N GLY A 47 4.70 -24.16 -11.20
CA GLY A 47 4.63 -24.19 -9.74
C GLY A 47 3.95 -22.94 -9.17
N ARG A 48 4.28 -21.76 -9.67
CA ARG A 48 3.59 -20.50 -9.30
C ARG A 48 2.13 -20.49 -9.74
N ALA A 49 1.81 -21.02 -10.91
CA ALA A 49 0.41 -21.11 -11.38
C ALA A 49 -0.42 -22.06 -10.50
N ALA A 50 0.14 -23.22 -10.15
CA ALA A 50 -0.50 -24.17 -9.23
C ALA A 50 -0.66 -23.60 -7.82
N LEU A 51 0.33 -22.84 -7.33
CA LEU A 51 0.23 -22.11 -6.06
C LEU A 51 -0.90 -21.08 -6.10
N ARG A 52 -0.96 -20.24 -7.14
CA ARG A 52 -2.06 -19.26 -7.30
C ARG A 52 -3.44 -19.91 -7.29
N GLN A 53 -3.56 -21.11 -7.85
CA GLN A 53 -4.81 -21.87 -7.85
C GLN A 53 -5.14 -22.48 -6.48
N ARG A 54 -4.13 -22.76 -5.65
CA ARG A 54 -4.26 -23.34 -4.30
C ARG A 54 -4.27 -22.32 -3.18
N THR A 55 -4.09 -21.03 -3.47
CA THR A 55 -4.16 -19.97 -2.47
C THR A 55 -5.28 -19.01 -2.79
N GLN A 56 -6.21 -18.85 -1.85
CA GLN A 56 -7.18 -17.76 -1.87
C GLN A 56 -6.85 -16.80 -0.75
N GLY A 57 -6.94 -15.51 -1.05
CA GLY A 57 -6.58 -14.48 -0.10
C GLY A 57 -7.09 -13.11 -0.51
N VAL A 58 -6.98 -12.17 0.41
CA VAL A 58 -7.35 -10.77 0.23
C VAL A 58 -6.10 -9.91 0.18
N ALA A 59 -6.16 -8.82 -0.58
CA ALA A 59 -5.12 -7.79 -0.51
C ALA A 59 -5.09 -7.20 0.90
N TRP A 60 -3.90 -7.20 1.49
CA TRP A 60 -3.68 -6.96 2.91
C TRP A 60 -2.87 -5.70 3.20
N GLY A 61 -2.01 -5.26 2.28
CA GLY A 61 -1.19 -4.07 2.51
C GLY A 61 -0.54 -3.53 1.24
N PHE A 62 0.05 -2.35 1.37
CA PHE A 62 0.71 -1.59 0.32
C PHE A 62 2.23 -1.78 0.38
N ALA A 63 2.87 -2.02 -0.77
CA ALA A 63 4.32 -2.01 -0.87
C ALA A 63 4.81 -0.58 -1.14
N ARG A 64 4.49 0.40 -0.28
CA ARG A 64 4.87 1.81 -0.49
C ARG A 64 5.97 2.24 0.48
N GLY A 65 6.96 2.99 0.03
CA GLY A 65 7.99 3.59 0.87
C GLY A 65 7.44 4.66 1.80
N ASP A 66 8.06 4.89 2.95
CA ASP A 66 7.61 5.82 4.00
C ASP A 66 8.25 7.21 3.92
N PHE A 67 7.65 8.17 4.61
CA PHE A 67 8.29 9.46 4.87
C PHE A 67 8.88 9.47 6.27
N LEU A 68 10.18 9.73 6.33
CA LEU A 68 10.95 9.80 7.55
C LEU A 68 11.42 11.24 7.78
N ASP A 69 11.55 11.62 9.05
CA ASP A 69 12.14 12.89 9.47
C ASP A 69 13.68 12.84 9.32
N ALA A 70 14.36 13.95 9.61
CA ALA A 70 15.82 14.05 9.49
C ALA A 70 16.59 13.05 10.41
N LYS A 71 15.93 12.51 11.44
CA LYS A 71 16.46 11.53 12.40
C LYS A 71 16.04 10.09 12.04
N GLY A 72 15.32 9.88 10.94
CA GLY A 72 14.83 8.57 10.48
C GLY A 72 13.53 8.10 11.14
N GLN A 73 12.80 8.99 11.83
CA GLN A 73 11.52 8.66 12.47
C GLN A 73 10.34 8.84 11.50
N PRO A 74 9.32 7.98 11.53
CA PRO A 74 8.19 8.06 10.61
C PRO A 74 7.34 9.31 10.86
N LEU A 75 7.02 10.04 9.79
CA LEU A 75 6.14 11.22 9.81
C LEU A 75 4.69 10.89 9.46
N THR A 76 4.46 9.82 8.70
CA THR A 76 3.11 9.35 8.35
C THR A 76 2.36 8.75 9.55
N GLY A 77 3.08 8.45 10.64
CA GLY A 77 2.52 7.81 11.82
C GLY A 77 1.95 6.43 11.48
N ARG A 78 2.63 5.66 10.60
CA ARG A 78 2.18 4.30 10.23
C ARG A 78 1.78 3.51 11.46
N GLY A 79 0.68 2.79 11.31
CA GLY A 79 0.20 1.84 12.30
C GLY A 79 -0.59 0.75 11.61
N GLY A 80 -1.38 0.03 12.38
CA GLY A 80 -2.29 -0.95 11.84
C GLY A 80 -3.65 -0.88 12.53
N VAL A 81 -4.66 -1.36 11.82
CA VAL A 81 -5.98 -1.61 12.39
C VAL A 81 -6.30 -3.08 12.27
N TRP A 82 -6.76 -3.67 13.36
CA TRP A 82 -7.22 -5.05 13.33
C TRP A 82 -8.49 -5.14 12.51
N LYS A 83 -8.46 -5.98 11.47
CA LYS A 83 -9.63 -6.30 10.67
C LYS A 83 -9.86 -7.79 10.62
N ALA A 84 -11.13 -8.16 10.59
CA ALA A 84 -11.56 -9.52 10.40
C ALA A 84 -11.58 -9.89 8.91
N VAL A 85 -11.07 -11.07 8.61
CA VAL A 85 -11.20 -11.77 7.33
C VAL A 85 -12.08 -12.98 7.53
N LEU A 86 -13.09 -13.06 6.70
CA LEU A 86 -14.06 -14.13 6.68
C LEU A 86 -13.68 -15.12 5.59
N PHE A 87 -13.71 -16.41 5.90
CA PHE A 87 -13.53 -17.53 4.98
C PHE A 87 -14.84 -18.33 4.94
N PRO A 88 -15.82 -17.93 4.11
CA PRO A 88 -17.19 -18.48 4.14
C PRO A 88 -17.27 -19.98 3.89
N ASN A 89 -16.33 -20.55 3.14
CA ASN A 89 -16.28 -21.98 2.82
C ASN A 89 -15.75 -22.85 3.97
N THR A 90 -15.38 -22.25 5.11
CA THR A 90 -14.93 -23.03 6.27
C THR A 90 -16.10 -23.81 6.87
N GLU A 91 -15.85 -25.08 7.19
CA GLU A 91 -16.86 -25.93 7.81
C GLU A 91 -17.36 -25.31 9.13
N GLY A 92 -18.69 -25.22 9.28
CA GLY A 92 -19.31 -24.61 10.46
C GLY A 92 -19.46 -23.09 10.42
N PHE A 93 -18.87 -22.38 9.43
CA PHE A 93 -18.95 -20.91 9.32
C PHE A 93 -20.39 -20.39 9.36
N GLY A 94 -21.25 -20.93 8.48
CA GLY A 94 -22.66 -20.49 8.38
C GLY A 94 -23.50 -20.73 9.64
N LYS A 95 -23.17 -21.77 10.44
CA LYS A 95 -23.95 -22.15 11.62
C LYS A 95 -23.48 -21.46 12.90
N LEU A 96 -22.17 -21.23 13.03
CA LEU A 96 -21.56 -20.74 14.27
C LEU A 96 -21.11 -19.27 14.15
N THR A 97 -20.48 -18.90 13.05
CA THR A 97 -19.85 -17.58 12.89
C THR A 97 -20.87 -16.52 12.46
N VAL A 98 -21.74 -16.84 11.50
CA VAL A 98 -22.72 -15.87 10.95
C VAL A 98 -23.70 -15.32 11.98
N PRO A 99 -24.31 -16.14 12.87
CA PRO A 99 -25.23 -15.59 13.88
C PRO A 99 -24.56 -14.64 14.85
N ILE A 100 -23.31 -14.93 15.25
CA ILE A 100 -22.55 -14.10 16.19
C ILE A 100 -22.17 -12.77 15.53
N LEU A 101 -21.62 -12.80 14.32
CA LEU A 101 -21.25 -11.59 13.60
C LEU A 101 -22.48 -10.72 13.27
N SER A 102 -23.62 -11.34 12.95
CA SER A 102 -24.86 -10.60 12.65
C SER A 102 -25.47 -9.92 13.89
N GLY A 103 -25.08 -10.35 15.10
CA GLY A 103 -25.51 -9.74 16.35
C GLY A 103 -24.65 -8.54 16.79
N LEU A 104 -23.54 -8.26 16.09
CA LEU A 104 -22.69 -7.11 16.37
C LEU A 104 -23.32 -5.84 15.79
N ALA A 105 -23.39 -4.77 16.60
CA ALA A 105 -24.07 -3.53 16.24
C ALA A 105 -23.51 -2.87 14.95
N ASP A 106 -22.21 -2.99 14.72
CA ASP A 106 -21.54 -2.34 13.58
C ASP A 106 -21.62 -3.16 12.29
N VAL A 107 -22.11 -4.40 12.34
CA VAL A 107 -22.12 -5.30 11.19
C VAL A 107 -23.45 -5.22 10.43
N ASN A 108 -23.40 -4.74 9.20
CA ASN A 108 -24.56 -4.79 8.32
C ASN A 108 -24.86 -6.23 7.87
N ALA A 109 -25.97 -6.80 8.37
CA ALA A 109 -26.39 -8.16 8.05
C ALA A 109 -26.65 -8.39 6.55
N ALA A 110 -27.15 -7.40 5.81
CA ALA A 110 -27.42 -7.53 4.38
C ALA A 110 -26.12 -7.60 3.57
N TRP A 111 -25.12 -6.78 3.94
CA TRP A 111 -23.77 -6.86 3.37
C TRP A 111 -23.15 -8.23 3.66
N LEU A 112 -23.25 -8.70 4.91
CA LEU A 112 -22.68 -9.98 5.33
C LEU A 112 -23.25 -11.16 4.55
N GLN A 113 -24.58 -11.22 4.34
CA GLN A 113 -25.21 -12.28 3.55
C GLN A 113 -24.77 -12.25 2.08
N THR A 114 -24.68 -11.05 1.49
CA THR A 114 -24.21 -10.88 0.11
C THR A 114 -22.76 -11.34 -0.04
N ALA A 115 -21.90 -10.93 0.89
CA ALA A 115 -20.51 -11.33 0.97
C ALA A 115 -20.37 -12.87 1.07
N ILE A 116 -21.14 -13.50 1.96
CA ILE A 116 -21.10 -14.96 2.14
C ILE A 116 -21.51 -15.71 0.86
N ALA A 117 -22.51 -15.21 0.14
CA ALA A 117 -23.00 -15.83 -1.09
C ALA A 117 -21.96 -15.89 -2.21
N GLU A 118 -20.97 -14.99 -2.22
CA GLU A 118 -19.87 -15.03 -3.18
C GLU A 118 -18.90 -16.20 -2.98
N GLY A 119 -18.87 -16.80 -1.78
CA GLY A 119 -18.07 -17.98 -1.46
C GLY A 119 -16.54 -17.75 -1.56
N ARG A 120 -16.08 -16.51 -1.43
CA ARG A 120 -14.65 -16.13 -1.45
C ARG A 120 -14.23 -15.53 -0.10
N PRO A 121 -12.92 -15.51 0.23
CA PRO A 121 -12.45 -14.80 1.40
C PRO A 121 -12.72 -13.30 1.31
N ILE A 122 -13.24 -12.71 2.37
CA ILE A 122 -13.71 -11.31 2.38
C ILE A 122 -13.15 -10.59 3.59
N LYS A 123 -12.58 -9.41 3.34
CA LYS A 123 -12.13 -8.49 4.39
C LYS A 123 -13.31 -7.67 4.86
N MET A 124 -13.54 -7.63 6.17
CA MET A 124 -14.58 -6.77 6.74
C MET A 124 -14.17 -5.29 6.60
N PRO A 125 -15.12 -4.39 6.31
CA PRO A 125 -14.81 -2.97 6.15
C PRO A 125 -14.53 -2.27 7.50
N TYR A 126 -14.89 -2.90 8.62
CA TYR A 126 -14.79 -2.36 9.96
C TYR A 126 -13.49 -2.77 10.66
N ALA A 127 -12.94 -1.85 11.47
CA ALA A 127 -11.85 -2.14 12.39
C ALA A 127 -12.37 -2.65 13.73
N PHE A 128 -11.57 -3.44 14.42
CA PHE A 128 -11.87 -4.00 15.74
C PHE A 128 -10.87 -3.47 16.77
N ASP A 129 -11.36 -3.17 17.98
CA ASP A 129 -10.50 -2.94 19.12
C ASP A 129 -9.95 -4.26 19.67
N ASP A 130 -8.93 -4.18 20.52
CA ASP A 130 -8.32 -5.37 21.10
C ASP A 130 -9.29 -6.19 21.96
N ALA A 131 -10.20 -5.53 22.67
CA ALA A 131 -11.16 -6.20 23.53
C ALA A 131 -12.14 -7.07 22.73
N SER A 132 -12.74 -6.51 21.67
CA SER A 132 -13.69 -7.24 20.81
C SER A 132 -12.98 -8.32 19.99
N ARG A 133 -11.76 -8.03 19.49
CA ARG A 133 -10.92 -9.01 18.79
C ARG A 133 -10.64 -10.22 19.68
N LEU A 134 -10.11 -10.01 20.89
CA LEU A 134 -9.77 -11.09 21.80
C LEU A 134 -11.00 -11.90 22.23
N ALA A 135 -12.14 -11.24 22.44
CA ALA A 135 -13.39 -11.93 22.76
C ALA A 135 -13.82 -12.89 21.63
N LEU A 136 -13.76 -12.44 20.37
CA LEU A 136 -14.13 -13.24 19.20
C LEU A 136 -13.10 -14.33 18.87
N GLU A 137 -11.81 -14.06 19.04
CA GLU A 137 -10.74 -15.06 18.88
C GLU A 137 -10.88 -16.21 19.89
N ASN A 138 -11.22 -15.89 21.15
CA ASN A 138 -11.43 -16.88 22.20
C ASN A 138 -12.61 -17.83 21.91
N MET A 139 -13.59 -17.38 21.14
CA MET A 139 -14.72 -18.21 20.69
C MET A 139 -14.33 -19.22 19.60
N ARG A 140 -13.14 -19.08 18.99
CA ARG A 140 -12.63 -19.98 17.93
C ARG A 140 -13.62 -20.18 16.79
N LEU A 141 -14.23 -19.08 16.35
CA LEU A 141 -15.27 -19.11 15.33
C LEU A 141 -14.69 -19.62 13.99
N PRO A 142 -15.29 -20.66 13.37
CA PRO A 142 -14.77 -21.19 12.13
C PRO A 142 -14.72 -20.14 11.03
N GLY A 143 -13.58 -20.02 10.36
CA GLY A 143 -13.39 -19.13 9.22
C GLY A 143 -13.37 -17.63 9.55
N LEU A 144 -13.29 -17.25 10.83
CA LEU A 144 -13.04 -15.88 11.25
C LEU A 144 -11.57 -15.74 11.65
N VAL A 145 -10.84 -14.84 10.98
CA VAL A 145 -9.44 -14.58 11.31
C VAL A 145 -9.17 -13.09 11.36
N PHE A 146 -8.53 -12.64 12.43
CA PHE A 146 -8.07 -11.28 12.54
C PHE A 146 -6.64 -11.17 12.03
N ALA A 147 -6.37 -10.08 11.34
CA ALA A 147 -5.03 -9.67 11.04
C ALA A 147 -4.95 -8.15 11.12
N GLU A 148 -3.75 -7.64 11.28
CA GLU A 148 -3.49 -6.20 11.34
C GLU A 148 -3.32 -5.69 9.91
N GLU A 149 -4.25 -4.86 9.45
CA GLU A 149 -4.14 -4.16 8.17
C GLU A 149 -3.28 -2.90 8.38
N PRO A 150 -2.12 -2.78 7.71
CA PRO A 150 -1.30 -1.58 7.79
C PRO A 150 -2.07 -0.37 7.25
N ARG A 151 -1.99 0.74 7.99
CA ARG A 151 -2.50 2.06 7.61
C ARG A 151 -1.37 2.91 7.04
N ARG A 152 -1.68 3.66 5.98
CA ARG A 152 -0.72 4.62 5.42
C ARG A 152 -0.57 5.81 6.35
N TYR A 153 -1.67 6.29 6.94
CA TYR A 153 -1.65 7.44 7.83
C TYR A 153 -2.38 7.11 9.13
N GLY A 154 -1.64 7.04 10.24
CA GLY A 154 -2.22 6.88 11.58
C GLY A 154 -2.46 8.24 12.21
N GLU A 155 -1.41 8.80 12.80
CA GLU A 155 -1.36 10.19 13.29
C GLU A 155 -0.27 10.94 12.52
N PRO A 156 -0.54 11.32 11.26
CA PRO A 156 0.46 11.91 10.39
C PRO A 156 0.78 13.36 10.78
N LEU A 157 2.05 13.71 10.72
CA LEU A 157 2.56 15.07 10.79
C LEU A 157 2.88 15.60 9.38
N ALA A 158 2.93 16.92 9.23
CA ALA A 158 3.26 17.60 7.98
C ALA A 158 2.35 17.18 6.80
N VAL A 159 1.05 16.95 7.06
CA VAL A 159 0.10 16.40 6.07
C VAL A 159 0.06 17.21 4.77
N HIS A 160 0.20 18.53 4.81
CA HIS A 160 0.22 19.37 3.61
C HIS A 160 1.54 19.31 2.82
N VAL A 161 2.63 18.89 3.46
CA VAL A 161 3.93 18.64 2.82
C VAL A 161 3.93 17.25 2.20
N ILE A 162 3.57 16.25 3.01
CA ILE A 162 3.49 14.85 2.59
C ILE A 162 2.43 14.68 1.49
N GLY A 163 1.24 15.21 1.70
CA GLY A 163 0.09 15.01 0.82
C GLY A 163 -0.70 13.76 1.18
N TYR A 164 -1.47 13.25 0.21
CA TYR A 164 -2.37 12.11 0.41
C TYR A 164 -2.54 11.28 -0.87
N LEU A 165 -3.14 10.09 -0.72
CA LEU A 165 -3.37 9.14 -1.79
C LEU A 165 -4.84 9.13 -2.23
N ALA A 166 -5.08 8.73 -3.48
CA ALA A 166 -6.38 8.24 -3.94
C ALA A 166 -6.21 6.78 -4.42
N GLY A 167 -6.66 5.84 -3.61
CA GLY A 167 -6.29 4.43 -3.78
C GLY A 167 -4.80 4.25 -3.53
N ASP A 168 -4.07 3.72 -4.52
CA ASP A 168 -2.62 3.49 -4.43
C ASP A 168 -1.77 4.64 -5.01
N ALA A 169 -2.40 5.64 -5.64
CA ALA A 169 -1.71 6.73 -6.33
C ALA A 169 -1.61 7.99 -5.47
N GLY A 170 -0.42 8.59 -5.39
CA GLY A 170 -0.23 9.91 -4.78
C GLY A 170 -0.88 11.00 -5.62
N ILE A 171 -1.63 11.91 -4.97
CA ILE A 171 -2.37 12.97 -5.68
C ILE A 171 -2.07 14.40 -5.22
N ALA A 172 -1.36 14.56 -4.10
CA ALA A 172 -0.92 15.86 -3.60
C ALA A 172 0.45 15.76 -2.92
N GLY A 173 1.10 16.90 -2.70
CA GLY A 173 2.34 17.00 -1.94
C GLY A 173 3.48 16.12 -2.48
N LEU A 174 4.34 15.68 -1.57
CA LEU A 174 5.43 14.76 -1.88
C LEU A 174 4.95 13.37 -2.31
N GLU A 175 3.78 12.92 -1.86
CA GLU A 175 3.16 11.67 -2.31
C GLU A 175 2.95 11.66 -3.84
N TYR A 176 2.53 12.79 -4.40
CA TYR A 176 2.41 12.95 -5.85
C TYR A 176 3.76 13.09 -6.54
N GLN A 177 4.66 13.91 -6.00
CA GLN A 177 5.95 14.21 -6.64
C GLN A 177 6.89 13.01 -6.67
N LEU A 178 6.84 12.15 -5.64
CA LEU A 178 7.71 10.99 -5.47
C LEU A 178 6.94 9.68 -5.66
N ASP A 179 5.80 9.72 -6.35
CA ASP A 179 4.93 8.55 -6.49
C ASP A 179 5.66 7.36 -7.12
N ALA A 180 6.55 7.60 -8.07
CA ALA A 180 7.31 6.55 -8.76
C ALA A 180 8.34 5.87 -7.86
N GLU A 181 9.00 6.63 -6.99
CA GLU A 181 10.00 6.15 -6.04
C GLU A 181 9.33 5.46 -4.84
N LEU A 182 8.23 6.02 -4.36
CA LEU A 182 7.46 5.50 -3.24
C LEU A 182 6.65 4.26 -3.63
N SER A 183 6.18 4.16 -4.87
CA SER A 183 5.38 3.02 -5.33
C SER A 183 6.26 1.78 -5.53
N GLY A 184 6.14 0.82 -4.62
CA GLY A 184 6.66 -0.52 -4.85
C GLY A 184 5.76 -1.37 -5.74
N LYS A 185 6.35 -2.43 -6.30
CA LYS A 185 5.74 -3.37 -7.22
C LYS A 185 5.13 -4.57 -6.51
N GLY A 186 4.00 -4.38 -5.84
CA GLY A 186 3.22 -5.50 -5.35
C GLY A 186 2.28 -5.15 -4.21
N SER A 187 1.49 -6.13 -3.81
CA SER A 187 0.62 -6.04 -2.65
C SER A 187 0.91 -7.20 -1.70
N SER A 188 0.92 -6.90 -0.41
CA SER A 188 0.88 -7.95 0.60
C SER A 188 -0.49 -8.61 0.54
N ARG A 189 -0.54 -9.94 0.72
CA ARG A 189 -1.78 -10.72 0.72
C ARG A 189 -1.87 -11.55 1.99
N LEU A 190 -3.05 -11.57 2.58
CA LEU A 190 -3.39 -12.56 3.60
C LEU A 190 -4.05 -13.73 2.89
N ALA A 191 -3.37 -14.88 2.84
CA ALA A 191 -3.80 -16.02 2.04
C ALA A 191 -3.92 -17.30 2.86
N ALA A 192 -4.99 -18.05 2.60
CA ALA A 192 -5.16 -19.43 3.06
C ALA A 192 -4.87 -20.40 1.92
N THR A 193 -4.27 -21.54 2.24
CA THR A 193 -4.18 -22.65 1.27
C THR A 193 -5.52 -23.37 1.24
N VAL A 194 -6.11 -23.54 0.06
CA VAL A 194 -7.44 -24.11 -0.12
C VAL A 194 -7.40 -25.45 -0.87
N ASP A 195 -8.42 -26.28 -0.65
CA ASP A 195 -8.69 -27.48 -1.44
C ASP A 195 -9.42 -27.15 -2.76
N ALA A 196 -9.75 -28.17 -3.56
CA ALA A 196 -10.47 -28.01 -4.82
C ALA A 196 -11.89 -27.43 -4.68
N ALA A 197 -12.46 -27.48 -3.48
CA ALA A 197 -13.76 -26.90 -3.13
C ALA A 197 -13.61 -25.51 -2.46
N ALA A 198 -12.43 -24.88 -2.57
CA ALA A 198 -12.12 -23.57 -1.98
C ALA A 198 -12.22 -23.53 -0.44
N ARG A 199 -12.10 -24.68 0.24
CA ARG A 199 -12.10 -24.76 1.70
C ARG A 199 -10.66 -24.65 2.22
N PRO A 200 -10.38 -23.77 3.20
CA PRO A 200 -9.07 -23.71 3.83
C PRO A 200 -8.63 -25.08 4.38
N ILE A 201 -7.43 -25.52 4.06
CA ILE A 201 -6.87 -26.78 4.54
C ILE A 201 -6.40 -26.60 5.99
N SER A 202 -7.07 -27.28 6.92
CA SER A 202 -6.71 -27.26 8.35
C SER A 202 -5.25 -27.69 8.56
N GLY A 203 -4.51 -26.93 9.39
CA GLY A 203 -3.12 -27.21 9.74
C GLY A 203 -2.06 -26.53 8.85
N LEU A 204 -2.43 -26.00 7.69
CA LEU A 204 -1.50 -25.18 6.86
C LEU A 204 -1.52 -23.69 7.19
N GLY A 205 -2.52 -23.27 7.96
CA GLY A 205 -2.68 -21.90 8.48
C GLY A 205 -2.97 -20.85 7.41
N ILE A 206 -3.23 -19.64 7.88
CA ILE A 206 -3.25 -18.44 7.04
C ILE A 206 -1.85 -17.83 7.10
N ARG A 207 -1.34 -17.41 5.94
CA ARG A 207 0.00 -16.83 5.81
C ARG A 207 -0.10 -15.43 5.25
N HIS A 208 0.68 -14.53 5.84
CA HIS A 208 1.04 -13.27 5.21
C HIS A 208 2.03 -13.58 4.08
N GLN A 209 1.59 -13.35 2.84
CA GLN A 209 2.47 -13.32 1.68
C GLN A 209 2.82 -11.86 1.43
N GLU A 210 3.99 -11.46 1.88
CA GLU A 210 4.54 -10.15 1.56
C GLU A 210 4.92 -10.08 0.08
N ALA A 211 4.94 -8.86 -0.46
CA ALA A 211 5.58 -8.63 -1.75
C ALA A 211 7.07 -9.00 -1.62
N ALA A 212 7.68 -9.50 -2.70
CA ALA A 212 9.11 -9.77 -2.70
C ALA A 212 9.88 -8.49 -2.28
N PRO A 213 10.95 -8.59 -1.46
CA PRO A 213 11.67 -7.42 -0.94
C PRO A 213 12.14 -6.46 -2.04
N ASP A 214 12.56 -7.00 -3.18
CA ASP A 214 13.03 -6.26 -4.35
C ASP A 214 11.96 -5.37 -5.01
N ASN A 215 10.71 -5.51 -4.56
CA ASN A 215 9.57 -4.75 -5.05
C ASN A 215 9.04 -3.74 -4.03
N ALA A 216 9.69 -3.51 -2.89
CA ALA A 216 9.27 -2.44 -1.98
C ALA A 216 9.58 -1.06 -2.59
N GLY A 217 8.73 -0.07 -2.29
CA GLY A 217 9.04 1.32 -2.59
C GLY A 217 10.14 1.86 -1.68
N TRP A 218 10.78 2.96 -2.10
CA TRP A 218 11.87 3.57 -1.35
C TRP A 218 11.35 4.53 -0.29
N ASP A 219 11.90 4.43 0.92
CA ASP A 219 11.65 5.41 1.97
C ASP A 219 12.36 6.73 1.64
N VAL A 220 11.72 7.85 2.00
CA VAL A 220 12.21 9.20 1.74
C VAL A 220 12.48 9.88 3.07
N VAL A 221 13.74 10.27 3.29
CA VAL A 221 14.18 11.04 4.45
C VAL A 221 14.05 12.53 4.13
N LEU A 222 13.27 13.26 4.92
CA LEU A 222 13.05 14.70 4.79
C LEU A 222 13.96 15.48 5.74
N THR A 223 14.07 16.79 5.50
CA THR A 223 14.77 17.72 6.41
C THR A 223 13.94 18.12 7.63
N ILE A 224 12.67 17.72 7.66
CA ILE A 224 11.74 18.03 8.75
C ILE A 224 12.27 17.42 10.05
N ASP A 225 12.27 18.21 11.12
CA ASP A 225 12.42 17.74 12.48
C ASP A 225 11.04 17.44 13.05
N ARG A 226 10.78 16.17 13.37
CA ARG A 226 9.48 15.71 13.84
C ARG A 226 9.01 16.43 15.12
N ASP A 227 9.92 16.62 16.08
CA ASP A 227 9.60 17.23 17.38
C ASP A 227 9.18 18.69 17.17
N LEU A 228 9.91 19.41 16.32
CA LEU A 228 9.56 20.79 15.97
C LEU A 228 8.25 20.86 15.19
N GLN A 229 8.03 19.96 14.23
CA GLN A 229 6.79 19.90 13.47
C GLN A 229 5.58 19.70 14.39
N GLU A 230 5.65 18.76 15.34
CA GLU A 230 4.59 18.50 16.31
C GLU A 230 4.30 19.72 17.20
N ILE A 231 5.35 20.40 17.69
CA ILE A 231 5.21 21.62 18.48
C ILE A 231 4.49 22.72 17.67
N VAL A 232 4.90 22.93 16.42
CA VAL A 232 4.33 23.97 15.55
C VAL A 232 2.85 23.66 15.27
N GLU A 233 2.55 22.43 14.89
CA GLU A 233 1.20 21.96 14.61
C GLU A 233 0.28 22.10 15.83
N HIS A 234 0.72 21.58 16.98
CA HIS A 234 -0.01 21.69 18.24
C HIS A 234 -0.26 23.14 18.64
N ALA A 235 0.75 24.02 18.52
CA ALA A 235 0.60 25.44 18.81
C ALA A 235 -0.43 26.12 17.89
N MET A 236 -0.45 25.76 16.61
CA MET A 236 -1.46 26.27 15.67
C MET A 236 -2.87 25.79 16.04
N ASP A 237 -3.02 24.53 16.44
CA ASP A 237 -4.31 23.95 16.82
C ASP A 237 -4.87 24.55 18.11
N VAL A 238 -4.05 24.65 19.17
CA VAL A 238 -4.45 25.27 20.44
C VAL A 238 -4.85 26.74 20.27
N LYS A 239 -4.21 27.44 19.34
CA LYS A 239 -4.52 28.85 19.04
C LYS A 239 -5.60 29.04 17.99
N GLY A 240 -6.09 27.98 17.35
CA GLY A 240 -7.06 28.05 16.26
C GLY A 240 -6.55 28.86 15.06
N ILE A 241 -5.24 28.79 14.78
CA ILE A 241 -4.61 29.54 13.69
C ILE A 241 -5.10 29.01 12.34
N ARG A 242 -5.49 29.93 11.46
CA ARG A 242 -5.76 29.66 10.04
C ARG A 242 -4.67 30.33 9.22
N GLY A 243 -3.72 29.54 8.71
CA GLY A 243 -2.50 30.07 8.12
C GLY A 243 -1.45 28.98 7.94
N ALA A 244 -0.19 29.40 7.89
CA ALA A 244 0.95 28.49 7.85
C ALA A 244 2.11 29.02 8.71
N ILE A 245 2.96 28.09 9.15
CA ILE A 245 4.21 28.38 9.82
C ILE A 245 5.31 27.58 9.11
N VAL A 246 6.43 28.22 8.81
CA VAL A 246 7.62 27.60 8.22
C VAL A 246 8.82 27.94 9.09
N ALA A 247 9.56 26.91 9.51
CA ALA A 247 10.84 27.04 10.19
C ALA A 247 11.95 26.52 9.26
N VAL A 248 12.97 27.34 9.03
CA VAL A 248 14.09 27.06 8.13
C VAL A 248 15.40 27.25 8.89
N ASP A 249 16.37 26.38 8.67
CA ASP A 249 17.74 26.63 9.11
C ASP A 249 18.42 27.62 8.14
N PRO A 250 18.76 28.84 8.57
CA PRO A 250 19.32 29.87 7.68
C PRO A 250 20.73 29.54 7.18
N ARG A 251 21.40 28.53 7.74
CA ARG A 251 22.78 28.17 7.39
C ARG A 251 22.86 27.30 6.13
N ASN A 252 21.88 26.42 5.93
CA ASN A 252 21.86 25.47 4.81
C ASN A 252 20.54 25.48 4.01
N GLY A 253 19.51 26.19 4.48
CA GLY A 253 18.22 26.29 3.82
C GLY A 253 17.28 25.13 4.09
N ASP A 254 17.63 24.21 4.99
CA ASP A 254 16.79 23.07 5.34
C ASP A 254 15.47 23.53 5.96
N VAL A 255 14.35 22.97 5.49
CA VAL A 255 13.04 23.20 6.09
C VAL A 255 12.89 22.24 7.26
N LEU A 256 12.90 22.77 8.48
CA LEU A 256 12.82 22.01 9.73
C LEU A 256 11.36 21.74 10.14
N ALA A 257 10.44 22.65 9.81
CA ALA A 257 9.01 22.43 9.97
C ALA A 257 8.23 23.25 8.94
N MET A 258 7.14 22.68 8.43
CA MET A 258 6.20 23.36 7.54
C MET A 258 4.79 22.86 7.86
N ALA A 259 4.00 23.71 8.51
CA ALA A 259 2.62 23.40 8.90
C ALA A 259 1.64 24.35 8.23
N SER A 260 0.47 23.83 7.86
CA SER A 260 -0.65 24.60 7.32
C SER A 260 -1.93 24.21 8.06
N ARG A 261 -2.82 25.18 8.26
CA ARG A 261 -4.12 24.98 8.93
C ARG A 261 -5.24 25.73 8.23
N PRO A 262 -6.47 25.18 8.22
CA PRO A 262 -6.90 23.92 8.86
C PRO A 262 -6.33 22.65 8.19
N GLN A 263 -6.21 21.58 8.98
CA GLN A 263 -5.79 20.25 8.53
C GLN A 263 -6.98 19.40 8.09
N PHE A 264 -6.70 18.33 7.34
CA PHE A 264 -7.65 17.30 6.93
C PHE A 264 -7.11 15.92 7.31
N ASP A 265 -7.99 14.92 7.37
CA ASP A 265 -7.59 13.52 7.48
C ASP A 265 -7.25 12.97 6.07
N PRO A 266 -6.00 12.58 5.80
CA PRO A 266 -5.59 12.07 4.50
C PRO A 266 -6.17 10.70 4.15
N GLU A 267 -6.59 9.87 5.12
CA GLU A 267 -7.31 8.62 4.83
C GLU A 267 -8.77 8.86 4.47
N ASN A 268 -9.36 9.91 5.04
CA ASN A 268 -10.76 10.27 4.84
C ASN A 268 -10.91 11.61 4.11
N ALA A 269 -10.04 11.88 3.14
CA ALA A 269 -10.02 13.13 2.37
C ALA A 269 -11.39 13.46 1.76
N GLY A 270 -12.18 12.46 1.36
CA GLY A 270 -13.54 12.64 0.84
C GLY A 270 -14.46 13.47 1.74
N LEU A 271 -14.29 13.40 3.07
CA LEU A 271 -15.09 14.15 4.05
C LEU A 271 -14.82 15.66 4.00
N TYR A 272 -13.67 16.08 3.46
CA TYR A 272 -13.20 17.46 3.47
C TYR A 272 -13.39 18.18 2.13
N LEU A 273 -13.89 17.49 1.09
CA LEU A 273 -14.06 18.04 -0.26
C LEU A 273 -14.96 19.28 -0.33
N GLN A 274 -15.98 19.34 0.53
CA GLN A 274 -16.93 20.45 0.62
C GLN A 274 -16.67 21.35 1.83
N SER A 275 -15.50 21.22 2.46
CA SER A 275 -15.17 22.04 3.64
C SER A 275 -14.99 23.50 3.25
N GLU A 276 -15.70 24.39 3.96
CA GLU A 276 -15.72 25.84 3.72
C GLU A 276 -14.33 26.50 3.78
N HIS A 277 -13.40 25.91 4.53
CA HIS A 277 -12.09 26.50 4.80
C HIS A 277 -10.95 25.93 3.95
N ALA A 278 -11.26 25.21 2.87
CA ALA A 278 -10.26 24.69 1.92
C ALA A 278 -9.04 24.04 2.61
N PRO A 279 -9.24 22.98 3.41
CA PRO A 279 -8.19 22.37 4.22
C PRO A 279 -7.09 21.70 3.39
N PHE A 280 -7.35 21.36 2.12
CA PHE A 280 -6.34 20.79 1.21
C PHE A 280 -5.26 21.79 0.79
N ILE A 281 -5.50 23.10 0.93
CA ILE A 281 -4.54 24.10 0.50
C ILE A 281 -3.36 24.12 1.48
N ASN A 282 -2.16 23.86 0.95
CA ASN A 282 -0.92 24.17 1.64
C ASN A 282 -0.68 25.68 1.59
N ARG A 283 -1.00 26.35 2.71
CA ARG A 283 -0.87 27.79 2.84
C ARG A 283 0.59 28.25 2.92
N ALA A 284 1.54 27.36 3.25
CA ALA A 284 2.96 27.73 3.29
C ALA A 284 3.53 28.08 1.91
N ILE A 285 2.97 27.50 0.85
CA ILE A 285 3.39 27.71 -0.55
C ILE A 285 2.36 28.53 -1.34
N SER A 286 1.37 29.11 -0.67
CA SER A 286 0.35 29.96 -1.30
C SER A 286 0.83 31.42 -1.34
N ALA A 287 0.41 32.15 -2.37
CA ALA A 287 0.76 33.57 -2.50
C ALA A 287 -0.08 34.45 -1.56
N TYR A 288 0.58 35.33 -0.81
CA TYR A 288 -0.03 36.34 0.04
C TYR A 288 0.63 37.69 -0.13
N PHE A 289 -0.09 38.76 0.23
CA PHE A 289 0.51 40.08 0.36
C PHE A 289 1.43 40.10 1.60
N PRO A 290 2.74 40.32 1.44
CA PRO A 290 3.69 40.25 2.55
C PRO A 290 3.53 41.44 3.53
N GLY A 291 2.89 42.53 3.14
CA GLY A 291 2.72 43.71 3.99
C GLY A 291 4.07 44.25 4.51
N SER A 292 4.11 44.64 5.78
CA SER A 292 5.28 45.29 6.38
C SER A 292 6.55 44.42 6.41
N VAL A 293 6.48 43.08 6.33
CA VAL A 293 7.71 42.27 6.31
C VAL A 293 8.53 42.48 5.03
N PHE A 294 7.89 42.90 3.94
CA PHE A 294 8.59 43.20 2.68
C PHE A 294 9.45 44.48 2.75
N LYS A 295 9.22 45.34 3.76
CA LYS A 295 10.03 46.55 3.96
C LYS A 295 11.50 46.22 4.21
N ILE A 296 11.82 45.03 4.73
CA ILE A 296 13.20 44.56 4.90
C ILE A 296 13.90 44.47 3.53
N ALA A 297 13.23 43.89 2.53
CA ALA A 297 13.79 43.78 1.18
C ALA A 297 14.00 45.17 0.54
N ILE A 298 13.05 46.09 0.73
CA ILE A 298 13.18 47.48 0.27
C ILE A 298 14.34 48.20 0.97
N ALA A 299 14.50 48.02 2.29
CA ALA A 299 15.58 48.63 3.04
C ALA A 299 16.96 48.12 2.60
N VAL A 300 17.10 46.80 2.37
CA VAL A 300 18.33 46.21 1.83
C VAL A 300 18.64 46.79 0.45
N ALA A 301 17.64 46.84 -0.45
CA ALA A 301 17.83 47.42 -1.79
C ALA A 301 18.25 48.91 -1.73
N ALA A 302 17.68 49.69 -0.81
CA ALA A 302 18.04 51.10 -0.64
C ALA A 302 19.49 51.26 -0.17
N LEU A 303 19.94 50.43 0.77
CA LEU A 303 21.33 50.43 1.25
C LEU A 303 22.31 49.98 0.15
N GLU A 304 21.99 48.91 -0.58
CA GLU A 304 22.85 48.39 -1.66
C GLU A 304 23.00 49.34 -2.84
N ASN A 305 21.96 50.11 -3.15
CA ASN A 305 21.98 51.11 -4.22
C ASN A 305 22.48 52.48 -3.75
N GLY A 306 22.94 52.61 -2.49
CA GLY A 306 23.44 53.86 -1.93
C GLY A 306 22.39 54.97 -1.82
N ILE A 307 21.10 54.62 -1.82
CA ILE A 307 19.99 55.58 -1.63
C ILE A 307 20.02 56.13 -0.20
N CYS A 308 20.46 55.31 0.76
CA CYS A 308 20.69 55.71 2.15
C CYS A 308 21.91 54.98 2.74
N ALA A 309 22.36 55.45 3.90
CA ALA A 309 23.40 54.83 4.72
C ALA A 309 22.81 54.37 6.08
N PRO A 310 23.46 53.45 6.82
CA PRO A 310 23.00 53.02 8.13
C PRO A 310 22.77 54.17 9.13
N GLU A 311 23.53 55.25 9.00
CA GLU A 311 23.45 56.45 9.86
C GLU A 311 22.45 57.51 9.34
N SER A 312 21.82 57.27 8.18
CA SER A 312 20.81 58.17 7.63
C SER A 312 19.65 58.37 8.61
N ARG A 313 19.21 59.62 8.75
CA ARG A 313 18.08 59.99 9.62
C ARG A 313 16.88 60.38 8.78
N PHE A 314 15.73 59.86 9.14
CA PHE A 314 14.45 60.17 8.51
C PHE A 314 13.51 60.77 9.56
N VAL A 315 12.73 61.77 9.16
CA VAL A 315 11.68 62.33 10.01
C VAL A 315 10.42 61.51 9.76
N ASP A 316 9.94 60.80 10.77
CA ASP A 316 8.63 60.13 10.76
C ASP A 316 7.61 61.06 11.41
N SER A 317 6.69 61.60 10.60
CA SER A 317 5.62 62.49 11.07
C SER A 317 4.42 61.76 11.68
N GLY A 318 4.41 60.42 11.67
CA GLY A 318 3.32 59.61 12.23
C GLY A 318 2.00 59.68 11.46
N SER A 319 2.05 60.11 10.19
CA SER A 319 0.89 60.19 9.29
C SER A 319 1.09 59.28 8.08
N ILE A 320 0.08 58.48 7.74
CA ILE A 320 0.04 57.68 6.49
C ILE A 320 -0.54 58.52 5.37
#